data_AF-A0A8S4SFC4-F1
#
_entry.id   AF-A0A8S4SFC4-F1
#
_cell.length_a   1.000
_cell.length_b   1.000
_cell.length_c   1.000
_cell.angle_alpha   90.00
_cell.angle_beta   90.00
_cell.angle_gamma   90.00
#
_symmetry.space_group_name_H-M   'P 1'
#
loop_
_entity.id
_entity.type
_entity.pdbx_description
1 polymer ?
#
loop_
_entity_poly.entity_id
_entity_poly.type
_entity_poly.pdbx_seq_one_letter_code
_entity_poly.pdbx_strand_id
1 'polypeptide(L)'
;MVSTYLVHHGYCSTAQAFTRATGQPIDEDIASIKNRQRISKLVLSGRIGEAIEATRRLYPALLERDHELLFLLKCRQFVEMVNGSDSQVSPDRHSSTQRHCV
;
A
#
# COMPACT_ATOMS: atom_id res chain seq x y z
N MET A 1 4.95 -6.40 -25.01
CA MET A 1 6.16 -5.60 -25.29
C MET A 1 6.96 -5.43 -24.02
N VAL A 2 8.26 -5.08 -24.10
CA VAL A 2 9.11 -4.87 -22.91
C VAL A 2 8.53 -3.81 -21.97
N SER A 3 7.96 -2.73 -22.51
CA SER A 3 7.30 -1.67 -21.73
C SER A 3 6.18 -2.21 -20.83
N THR A 4 5.31 -3.08 -21.35
CA THR A 4 4.23 -3.72 -20.58
C THR A 4 4.75 -4.50 -19.38
N TYR A 5 5.85 -5.25 -19.56
CA TYR A 5 6.48 -6.01 -18.47
C TYR A 5 7.02 -5.07 -17.39
N LEU A 6 7.75 -4.02 -17.79
CA LEU A 6 8.32 -3.05 -16.85
C LEU A 6 7.23 -2.36 -16.02
N VAL A 7 6.13 -1.99 -16.65
CA VAL A 7 4.99 -1.32 -16.01
C VAL A 7 4.24 -2.28 -15.09
N HIS A 8 3.95 -3.50 -15.56
CA HIS A 8 3.22 -4.51 -14.80
C HIS A 8 3.93 -4.85 -13.48
N HIS A 9 5.24 -5.13 -13.54
CA HIS A 9 6.06 -5.46 -12.38
C HIS A 9 6.49 -4.24 -11.54
N GLY A 10 6.06 -3.04 -11.92
CA GLY A 10 6.38 -1.83 -11.17
C GLY A 10 7.83 -1.40 -11.29
N TYR A 11 8.55 -1.73 -12.37
CA TYR A 11 9.89 -1.20 -12.65
C TYR A 11 9.82 0.23 -13.19
N CYS A 12 9.27 1.16 -12.41
CA CYS A 12 8.97 2.55 -12.82
C CYS A 12 10.17 3.28 -13.44
N SER A 13 11.32 3.28 -12.77
CA SER A 13 12.52 3.99 -13.26
C SER A 13 13.02 3.42 -14.59
N THR A 14 12.99 2.09 -14.72
CA THR A 14 13.38 1.38 -15.95
C THR A 14 12.39 1.64 -17.07
N ALA A 15 11.08 1.64 -16.78
CA ALA A 15 10.03 1.95 -17.73
C ALA A 15 10.20 3.39 -18.27
N GLN A 16 10.47 4.36 -17.40
CA GLN A 16 10.74 5.74 -17.82
C GLN A 16 12.01 5.87 -18.67
N ALA A 17 13.08 5.17 -18.29
CA ALA A 17 14.31 5.15 -19.09
C ALA A 17 14.06 4.51 -20.47
N PHE A 18 13.28 3.43 -20.52
CA PHE A 18 12.90 2.74 -21.74
C PHE A 18 12.09 3.66 -22.68
N THR A 19 11.09 4.39 -22.17
CA THR A 19 10.34 5.37 -22.95
C THR A 19 11.23 6.48 -23.51
N ARG A 20 12.16 7.02 -22.70
CA ARG A 20 13.11 8.04 -23.18
C ARG A 20 14.03 7.52 -24.28
N ALA A 21 14.48 6.27 -24.17
CA ALA A 21 15.42 5.68 -25.13
C ALA A 21 14.74 5.23 -26.43
N THR A 22 13.50 4.78 -26.37
CA THR A 22 12.81 4.16 -27.52
C THR A 22 11.73 5.04 -28.14
N GLY A 23 11.34 6.13 -27.47
CA GLY A 23 10.19 6.95 -27.85
C GLY A 23 8.85 6.23 -27.67
N GLN A 24 8.82 5.02 -27.13
CA GLN A 24 7.60 4.25 -26.94
C GLN A 24 6.86 4.73 -25.68
N PRO A 25 5.64 5.29 -25.82
CA PRO A 25 4.89 5.78 -24.67
C PRO A 25 4.43 4.61 -23.78
N ILE A 26 4.33 4.90 -22.49
CA ILE A 26 3.67 4.03 -21.51
C ILE A 26 2.25 4.54 -21.35
N ASP A 27 1.28 3.63 -21.45
CA ASP A 27 -0.16 3.93 -21.37
C ASP A 27 -0.66 4.07 -19.91
N GLU A 28 0.07 3.53 -18.93
CA GLU A 28 -0.29 3.63 -17.51
C GLU A 28 0.33 4.87 -16.84
N ASP A 29 -0.46 5.57 -16.04
CA ASP A 29 0.03 6.70 -15.26
C ASP A 29 1.15 6.28 -14.28
N ILE A 30 2.23 7.06 -14.25
CA ILE A 30 3.38 6.86 -13.37
C ILE A 30 2.95 6.86 -11.90
N ALA A 31 1.96 7.68 -11.52
CA ALA A 31 1.48 7.70 -10.14
C ALA A 31 0.80 6.37 -9.76
N SER A 32 0.03 5.75 -10.68
CA SER A 32 -0.54 4.41 -10.49
C SER A 32 0.55 3.37 -10.21
N ILE A 33 1.61 3.35 -11.03
CA ILE A 33 2.74 2.41 -10.86
C ILE A 33 3.38 2.59 -9.47
N LYS A 34 3.64 3.83 -9.06
CA LYS A 34 4.24 4.14 -7.74
C LYS A 34 3.30 3.79 -6.58
N ASN A 35 2.00 3.96 -6.74
CA ASN A 35 1.01 3.57 -5.75
C ASN A 35 1.02 2.06 -5.53
N ARG A 36 1.03 1.26 -6.62
CA ARG A 36 1.16 -0.20 -6.56
C ARG A 36 2.48 -0.63 -5.89
N GLN A 37 3.60 0.02 -6.22
CA GLN A 37 4.88 -0.23 -5.56
C GLN A 37 4.81 0.03 -4.05
N ARG A 38 4.20 1.16 -3.64
CA ARG A 38 4.08 1.54 -2.23
C ARG A 38 3.27 0.51 -1.44
N ILE A 39 2.11 0.11 -1.96
CA ILE A 39 1.25 -0.90 -1.32
C ILE A 39 2.01 -2.23 -1.22
N SER A 40 2.63 -2.68 -2.31
CA SER A 40 3.39 -3.93 -2.34
C SER A 40 4.55 -3.91 -1.32
N LYS A 41 5.24 -2.77 -1.19
CA LYS A 41 6.31 -2.60 -0.21
C LYS A 41 5.81 -2.75 1.23
N LEU A 42 4.66 -2.16 1.56
CA LEU A 42 4.05 -2.28 2.90
C LEU A 42 3.65 -3.73 3.20
N VAL A 43 3.07 -4.43 2.21
CA VAL A 43 2.73 -5.86 2.34
C VAL A 43 3.98 -6.71 2.58
N LEU A 44 5.01 -6.51 1.76
CA LEU A 44 6.27 -7.26 1.86
C LEU A 44 7.05 -6.95 3.15
N SER A 45 6.89 -5.75 3.71
CA SER A 45 7.52 -5.38 4.99
C SER A 45 6.70 -5.83 6.21
N GLY A 46 5.62 -6.59 6.03
CA GLY A 46 4.74 -7.02 7.13
C GLY A 46 3.88 -5.92 7.73
N ARG A 47 3.88 -4.70 7.16
CA ARG A 47 3.11 -3.54 7.64
C ARG A 47 1.72 -3.54 7.03
N ILE A 48 0.96 -4.60 7.29
CA ILE A 48 -0.31 -4.89 6.62
C ILE A 48 -1.40 -3.88 6.98
N GLY A 49 -1.42 -3.37 8.21
CA GLY A 49 -2.39 -2.33 8.61
C GLY A 49 -2.29 -1.10 7.71
N GLU A 50 -1.07 -0.63 7.48
CA GLU A 50 -0.80 0.49 6.58
C GLU A 50 -1.03 0.16 5.11
N ALA A 51 -0.78 -1.08 4.69
CA ALA A 51 -1.08 -1.52 3.32
C ALA A 51 -2.59 -1.44 3.05
N ILE A 52 -3.43 -1.87 4.00
CA ILE A 52 -4.89 -1.79 3.89
C ILE A 52 -5.34 -0.32 3.80
N GLU A 53 -4.85 0.55 4.69
CA GLU A 53 -5.23 1.98 4.69
C GLU A 53 -4.76 2.70 3.43
N ALA A 54 -3.53 2.44 2.98
CA ALA A 54 -3.02 2.97 1.72
C ALA A 54 -3.89 2.53 0.53
N THR A 55 -4.32 1.27 0.51
CA THR A 55 -5.18 0.73 -0.54
C THR A 55 -6.55 1.41 -0.55
N ARG A 56 -7.20 1.56 0.61
CA ARG A 56 -8.48 2.27 0.73
C ARG A 56 -8.41 3.71 0.23
N ARG A 57 -7.32 4.41 0.56
CA ARG A 57 -7.13 5.82 0.18
C ARG A 57 -6.84 6.00 -1.31
N LEU A 58 -6.02 5.12 -1.90
CA LEU A 58 -5.56 5.25 -3.30
C LEU A 58 -6.55 4.61 -4.29
N TYR A 59 -7.28 3.59 -3.86
CA TYR A 59 -8.23 2.83 -4.66
C TYR A 59 -9.54 2.65 -3.88
N PRO A 60 -10.33 3.73 -3.73
CA PRO A 60 -11.61 3.66 -3.04
C PRO A 60 -12.51 2.61 -3.67
N ALA A 61 -13.33 1.95 -2.86
CA ALA A 61 -14.19 0.81 -3.21
C ALA A 61 -13.50 -0.51 -3.60
N LEU A 62 -12.18 -0.57 -3.80
CA LEU A 62 -11.51 -1.84 -4.19
C LEU A 62 -11.73 -2.94 -3.15
N LEU A 63 -11.44 -2.65 -1.88
CA LEU A 63 -11.59 -3.60 -0.77
C LEU A 63 -13.05 -3.77 -0.31
N GLU A 64 -13.95 -2.88 -0.74
CA GLU A 64 -15.38 -3.01 -0.51
C GLU A 64 -16.02 -3.94 -1.53
N ARG A 65 -15.53 -3.94 -2.77
CA ARG A 65 -15.99 -4.84 -3.82
C ARG A 65 -15.39 -6.23 -3.70
N ASP A 66 -14.14 -6.31 -3.24
CA ASP A 66 -13.40 -7.57 -3.10
C ASP A 66 -13.19 -7.91 -1.60
N HIS A 67 -14.23 -8.49 -1.00
CA HIS A 67 -14.21 -8.91 0.40
C HIS A 67 -13.25 -10.07 0.65
N GLU A 68 -13.00 -10.93 -0.34
CA GLU A 68 -12.06 -12.05 -0.22
C GLU A 68 -10.63 -11.51 -0.06
N LEU A 69 -10.23 -10.55 -0.90
CA LEU A 69 -8.95 -9.86 -0.77
C LEU A 69 -8.80 -9.18 0.60
N LEU A 70 -9.84 -8.47 1.06
CA LEU A 70 -9.81 -7.83 2.37
C LEU A 70 -9.67 -8.86 3.50
N PHE A 71 -10.36 -10.00 3.40
CA PHE A 71 -10.25 -11.08 4.38
C PHE A 71 -8.82 -11.65 4.42
N LEU A 72 -8.24 -11.96 3.26
CA LEU A 72 -6.85 -12.44 3.16
C LEU A 72 -5.86 -11.44 3.74
N LEU A 73 -6.03 -10.15 3.45
CA LEU A 73 -5.22 -9.09 4.04
C LEU A 73 -5.38 -9.03 5.56
N LYS A 74 -6.58 -9.24 6.11
CA LYS A 74 -6.81 -9.28 7.56
C LYS A 74 -6.22 -10.52 8.22
N CYS A 75 -6.29 -11.69 7.57
CA CYS A 75 -5.58 -12.88 8.02
C CYS A 75 -4.07 -12.66 8.05
N ARG A 76 -3.50 -12.06 6.99
CA ARG A 76 -2.08 -11.73 6.97
C ARG A 76 -1.73 -10.70 8.04
N GLN A 77 -2.57 -9.69 8.24
CA GLN A 77 -2.39 -8.69 9.30
C GLN A 77 -2.31 -9.34 10.67
N PHE A 78 -3.21 -10.29 10.96
CA PHE A 78 -3.19 -11.02 12.23
C PHE A 78 -1.87 -11.76 12.45
N VAL A 79 -1.39 -12.49 11.44
CA VAL A 79 -0.09 -13.18 11.52
C VAL A 79 1.05 -12.21 11.80
N GLU A 80 1.09 -11.07 11.11
CA GLU A 80 2.18 -10.09 11.30
C GLU A 80 2.10 -9.31 12.62
N MET A 81 0.89 -9.12 13.16
CA MET A 81 0.72 -8.59 14.51
C MET A 81 1.28 -9.56 15.56
N VAL A 82 1.06 -10.88 15.39
CA VAL A 82 1.64 -11.92 16.27
C VAL A 82 3.15 -12.00 16.11
N ASN A 83 3.67 -11.87 14.89
CA ASN A 83 5.11 -11.85 14.61
C ASN A 83 5.79 -10.54 15.04
N GLY A 84 5.03 -9.51 15.46
CA GLY A 84 5.54 -8.21 15.87
C GLY A 84 5.99 -7.29 14.73
N SER A 85 5.76 -7.66 13.46
CA SER A 85 6.12 -6.83 12.30
C SER A 85 5.06 -5.77 11.97
N ASP A 86 3.80 -6.02 12.32
CA ASP A 86 2.68 -5.05 12.22
C ASP A 86 2.39 -4.45 13.61
N SER A 87 3.41 -3.88 14.27
CA SER A 87 3.24 -3.21 15.55
C SER A 87 2.42 -1.93 15.36
N GLN A 88 1.24 -1.86 15.98
CA GLN A 88 0.40 -0.67 16.01
C GLN A 88 1.23 0.52 16.53
N VAL A 89 1.59 1.46 15.65
CA VAL A 89 1.88 2.82 16.11
C VAL A 89 0.53 3.42 16.44
N SER A 90 0.02 3.15 17.65
CA SER A 90 -1.09 3.89 18.21
C SER A 90 -0.74 5.37 18.13
N PRO A 91 -1.48 6.22 17.39
CA PRO A 91 -1.33 7.65 17.60
C PRO A 91 -1.90 7.90 18.99
N ASP A 92 -1.02 8.18 19.96
CA ASP A 92 -1.40 8.58 21.32
C ASP A 92 -2.48 9.67 21.27
N ARG A 93 -3.73 9.25 21.46
CA ARG A 93 -4.86 10.13 21.78
C ARG A 93 -5.15 9.99 23.27
N HIS A 94 -4.31 10.62 24.08
CA HIS A 94 -4.68 10.97 25.45
C HIS A 94 -4.39 12.46 25.69
N SER A 95 -5.31 13.29 25.19
CA SER A 95 -5.56 14.60 25.78
C SER A 95 -6.64 14.44 26.87
N SER A 96 -6.29 14.92 28.07
CA SER A 96 -7.20 15.46 29.09
C SER A 96 -8.00 14.47 29.96
N THR A 97 -7.52 14.26 31.18
CA THR A 97 -8.43 14.14 32.33
C THR A 97 -8.05 15.21 33.35
N GLN A 98 -8.77 16.32 33.27
CA GLN A 98 -8.85 17.33 34.31
C GLN A 98 -9.44 16.67 35.56
N ARG A 99 -8.62 16.43 36.58
CA ARG A 99 -9.12 16.03 37.90
C ARG A 99 -9.66 17.26 38.61
N HIS A 100 -10.97 17.48 38.48
CA HIS A 100 -11.74 18.18 39.50
C HIS A 100 -11.99 17.16 40.63
N CYS A 101 -11.44 17.38 41.82
CA CYS A 101 -11.90 16.73 43.04
C CYS A 101 -12.34 17.82 44.01
N VAL A 102 -13.51 17.55 44.60
CA VAL A 102 -14.25 18.33 45.60
C VAL A 102 -13.57 18.20 46.96
#